data_AF-A0ABD7HHC8-F1
#
_entry.id   AF-A0ABD7HHC8-F1
#
_cell.length_a   1.000
_cell.length_b   1.000
_cell.length_c   1.000
_cell.angle_alpha   90.00
_cell.angle_beta   90.00
_cell.angle_gamma   90.00
#
_symmetry.space_group_name_H-M   'P 1'
#
loop_
_entity.id
_entity.type
_entity.pdbx_description
1 polymer ?
#
loop_
_entity_poly.entity_id
_entity_poly.type
_entity_poly.pdbx_seq_one_letter_code
_entity_poly.pdbx_strand_id
1 'polypeptide(L)'
;MATIEATVAVRQAAVDAVAEVQQAKIDAVGAAGERAVLRAALLGQIQQQLVLACPASSGDMDVLKTITTISMGQVVADTAAKVARL
;
A
#
# COMPACT_ATOMS: atom_id res chain seq x y z
N MET A 1 -11.10 -42.02 -17.66
CA MET A 1 -9.89 -41.18 -17.41
C MET A 1 -10.04 -39.79 -18.01
N ALA A 2 -10.39 -39.65 -19.30
CA ALA A 2 -10.54 -38.35 -19.98
C ALA A 2 -11.41 -37.30 -19.25
N THR A 3 -12.52 -37.68 -18.63
CA THR A 3 -13.42 -36.75 -17.91
C THR A 3 -12.82 -36.20 -16.62
N ILE A 4 -11.99 -36.99 -15.93
CA ILE A 4 -11.31 -36.57 -14.69
C ILE A 4 -10.21 -35.58 -15.03
N GLU A 5 -9.40 -35.88 -16.05
CA GLU A 5 -8.35 -34.99 -16.55
C GLU A 5 -8.92 -33.64 -17.00
N ALA A 6 -10.03 -33.64 -17.74
CA ALA A 6 -10.73 -32.41 -18.14
C ALA A 6 -11.23 -31.61 -16.92
N THR A 7 -11.76 -32.28 -15.90
CA THR A 7 -12.25 -31.62 -14.67
C THR A 7 -11.10 -31.00 -13.86
N VAL A 8 -9.96 -31.69 -13.78
CA VAL A 8 -8.75 -31.18 -13.10
C VAL A 8 -8.21 -29.96 -13.85
N ALA A 9 -8.11 -30.01 -15.18
CA ALA A 9 -7.65 -28.90 -15.99
C ALA A 9 -8.49 -27.62 -15.79
N VAL A 10 -9.83 -27.77 -15.76
CA VAL A 10 -10.74 -26.63 -15.51
C VAL A 10 -10.56 -26.06 -14.11
N ARG A 11 -10.42 -26.92 -13.09
CA ARG A 11 -10.18 -26.46 -11.71
C ARG A 11 -8.86 -25.75 -11.56
N GLN A 12 -7.82 -26.23 -12.24
CA GLN A 12 -6.50 -25.61 -12.23
C GLN A 12 -6.55 -24.23 -12.89
N ALA A 13 -7.15 -24.12 -14.08
CA ALA A 13 -7.34 -22.84 -14.74
C ALA A 13 -8.13 -21.83 -13.88
N ALA A 14 -9.13 -22.29 -13.12
CA ALA A 14 -9.86 -21.44 -12.19
C ALA A 14 -8.99 -20.96 -11.01
N VAL A 15 -8.13 -21.82 -10.47
CA VAL A 15 -7.19 -21.44 -9.40
C VAL A 15 -6.16 -20.45 -9.90
N ASP A 16 -5.59 -20.69 -11.09
CA ASP A 16 -4.60 -19.81 -11.71
C ASP A 16 -5.19 -18.41 -11.95
N ALA A 17 -6.42 -18.35 -12.48
CA ALA A 17 -7.12 -17.08 -12.69
C ALA A 17 -7.37 -16.32 -11.37
N VAL A 18 -7.73 -17.02 -10.29
CA VAL A 18 -7.88 -16.39 -8.97
C VAL A 18 -6.53 -15.91 -8.45
N ALA A 19 -5.46 -16.69 -8.61
CA ALA A 19 -4.13 -16.32 -8.17
C ALA A 19 -3.62 -15.07 -8.89
N GLU A 20 -3.83 -14.95 -10.21
CA GLU A 20 -3.50 -13.76 -10.98
C GLU A 20 -4.21 -12.50 -10.46
N VAL A 21 -5.52 -12.61 -10.17
CA VAL A 21 -6.29 -11.50 -9.60
C VAL A 21 -5.76 -11.12 -8.21
N GLN A 22 -5.43 -12.10 -7.36
CA GLN A 22 -4.87 -11.82 -6.03
C GLN A 22 -3.49 -11.16 -6.12
N GLN A 23 -2.64 -11.59 -7.05
CA GLN A 23 -1.34 -10.96 -7.28
C GLN A 23 -1.51 -9.50 -7.69
N ALA A 24 -2.41 -9.20 -8.63
CA ALA A 24 -2.69 -7.82 -9.04
C ALA A 24 -3.20 -6.95 -7.88
N LYS A 25 -4.00 -7.50 -6.96
CA LYS A 25 -4.46 -6.81 -5.75
C LYS A 25 -3.30 -6.49 -4.81
N ILE A 26 -2.39 -7.45 -4.59
CA ILE A 26 -1.18 -7.27 -3.79
C ILE A 26 -0.31 -6.17 -4.39
N ASP A 27 -0.07 -6.19 -5.69
CA ASP A 27 0.76 -5.21 -6.38
C ASP A 27 0.17 -3.80 -6.27
N ALA A 28 -1.16 -3.67 -6.41
CA ALA A 28 -1.84 -2.38 -6.28
C ALA A 28 -1.74 -1.78 -4.87
N VAL A 29 -1.94 -2.60 -3.82
CA VAL A 29 -1.78 -2.15 -2.42
C VAL A 29 -0.31 -1.88 -2.10
N GLY A 30 0.59 -2.75 -2.57
CA GLY A 30 2.04 -2.61 -2.42
C GLY A 30 2.55 -1.30 -3.00
N ALA A 31 2.18 -0.97 -4.24
CA ALA A 31 2.56 0.28 -4.89
C ALA A 31 2.06 1.53 -4.13
N ALA A 32 0.85 1.47 -3.56
CA ALA A 32 0.33 2.56 -2.72
C ALA A 32 1.13 2.68 -1.40
N GLY A 33 1.41 1.54 -0.75
CA GLY A 33 2.19 1.46 0.48
C GLY A 33 3.63 1.96 0.31
N GLU A 34 4.32 1.52 -0.73
CA GLU A 34 5.69 1.96 -1.05
C GLU A 34 5.76 3.48 -1.24
N ARG A 35 4.82 4.06 -2.01
CA ARG A 35 4.74 5.51 -2.21
C ARG A 35 4.49 6.24 -0.89
N ALA A 36 3.62 5.71 -0.03
CA ALA A 36 3.37 6.29 1.29
C ALA A 36 4.63 6.27 2.16
N VAL A 37 5.35 5.15 2.21
CA VAL A 37 6.60 4.99 2.99
C VAL A 37 7.68 5.94 2.49
N LEU A 38 7.91 6.01 1.18
CA LEU A 38 8.92 6.92 0.59
C LEU A 38 8.62 8.38 0.91
N ARG A 39 7.35 8.79 0.87
CA ARG A 39 6.94 10.15 1.23
C ARG A 39 7.07 10.42 2.73
N ALA A 40 6.72 9.45 3.58
CA ALA A 40 6.91 9.56 5.03
C ALA A 40 8.39 9.67 5.41
N ALA A 41 9.27 8.93 4.73
CA ALA A 41 10.72 9.02 4.91
C ALA A 41 11.25 10.42 4.54
N LEU A 42 10.81 10.98 3.41
CA LEU A 42 11.16 12.34 2.99
C LEU A 42 10.71 13.38 4.03
N LEU A 43 9.48 13.27 4.53
CA LEU A 43 8.97 14.15 5.60
C LEU A 43 9.83 14.07 6.87
N GLY A 44 10.28 12.88 7.24
CA GLY A 44 11.22 12.69 8.36
C GLY A 44 12.55 13.42 8.15
N GLN A 45 13.11 13.37 6.94
CA GLN A 45 14.33 14.10 6.61
C GLN A 45 14.13 15.61 6.66
N ILE A 46 13.01 16.12 6.13
CA ILE A 46 12.68 17.55 6.18
C ILE A 46 12.52 18.02 7.63
N GLN A 47 11.85 17.22 8.47
CA GLN A 47 11.73 17.53 9.90
C GLN A 47 13.09 17.63 10.58
N GLN A 48 14.00 16.68 10.32
CA GLN A 48 15.36 16.73 10.88
C GLN A 48 16.11 18.00 10.47
N GLN A 49 15.98 18.43 9.21
CA GLN A 49 16.58 19.68 8.74
C GLN A 49 15.93 20.90 9.39
N LEU A 50 14.60 20.90 9.55
CA LEU A 50 13.88 22.02 10.16
C LEU A 50 14.24 22.20 11.64
N VAL A 51 14.41 21.11 12.38
CA VAL A 51 14.82 21.17 13.80
C VAL A 51 16.16 21.91 13.95
N LEU A 52 17.09 21.72 13.01
CA LEU A 52 18.38 22.41 13.01
C LEU A 52 18.27 23.90 12.64
N ALA A 53 17.31 24.27 11.78
CA ALA A 53 17.14 25.63 11.27
C ALA A 53 16.23 26.51 12.14
N CYS A 54 15.14 25.95 12.69
CA CYS A 54 14.15 26.65 13.50
C CYS A 54 13.59 25.74 14.61
N PRO A 55 14.24 25.68 15.79
CA PRO A 55 13.80 24.84 16.89
C PRO A 55 12.38 25.17 17.38
N ALA A 56 11.98 26.45 17.33
CA ALA A 56 10.66 26.90 17.78
C ALA A 56 9.49 26.35 16.95
N SER A 57 9.72 26.03 15.67
CA SER A 57 8.69 25.48 14.76
C SER A 57 8.71 23.95 14.68
N SER A 58 9.57 23.28 15.47
CA SER A 58 9.70 21.82 15.43
C SER A 58 8.43 21.08 15.86
N GLY A 59 7.69 21.63 16.83
CA GLY A 59 6.42 21.05 17.32
C GLY A 59 5.32 21.06 16.26
N ASP A 60 5.14 22.17 15.54
CA ASP A 60 4.16 22.27 14.45
C ASP A 60 4.46 21.27 13.33
N MET A 61 5.75 21.08 13.03
CA MET A 61 6.18 20.13 12.01
C MET A 61 5.97 18.67 12.43
N ASP A 62 6.11 18.36 13.72
CA ASP A 62 5.83 17.02 14.23
C ASP A 62 4.35 16.67 14.08
N VAL A 63 3.46 17.62 14.42
CA VAL A 63 2.01 17.48 14.19
C VAL A 63 1.68 17.28 12.72
N LEU A 64 2.25 18.11 11.82
CA LEU A 64 2.04 18.00 10.38
C LEU A 64 2.51 16.66 9.82
N LYS A 65 3.68 16.18 10.27
CA LYS A 65 4.19 14.86 9.91
C LYS A 65 3.24 13.77 10.36
N THR A 66 2.78 13.78 11.61
CA THR A 66 1.85 12.78 12.14
C THR A 66 0.55 12.75 11.34
N ILE A 67 -0.09 13.89 11.12
CA ILE A 67 -1.33 13.97 10.32
C ILE A 67 -1.09 13.44 8.91
N THR A 68 0.03 13.84 8.29
CA THR A 68 0.36 13.41 6.92
C THR A 68 0.58 11.90 6.84
N THR A 69 1.31 11.31 7.79
CA THR A 69 1.53 9.85 7.84
C THR A 69 0.22 9.09 8.06
N ILE A 70 -0.67 9.58 8.93
CA ILE A 70 -2.00 8.99 9.14
C ILE A 70 -2.83 9.05 7.85
N SER A 71 -2.90 10.20 7.20
CA SER A 71 -3.65 10.37 5.94
C SER A 71 -3.11 9.48 4.83
N MET A 72 -1.79 9.29 4.74
CA MET A 72 -1.20 8.33 3.80
C MET A 72 -1.60 6.89 4.12
N GLY A 73 -1.61 6.51 5.40
CA GLY A 73 -2.10 5.19 5.83
C GLY A 73 -3.57 4.96 5.48
N GLN A 74 -4.42 5.98 5.61
CA GLN A 74 -5.82 5.92 5.19
C GLN A 74 -5.95 5.71 3.68
N VAL A 75 -5.14 6.38 2.86
CA VAL A 75 -5.15 6.16 1.40
C VAL A 75 -4.78 4.72 1.05
N VAL A 76 -3.82 4.12 1.75
CA VAL A 76 -3.45 2.70 1.56
C VAL A 76 -4.61 1.78 1.97
N ALA A 77 -5.24 2.04 3.11
CA ALA A 77 -6.38 1.27 3.58
C ALA A 77 -7.59 1.37 2.63
N ASP A 78 -7.90 2.56 2.13
CA ASP A 78 -8.95 2.79 1.14
C ASP A 78 -8.64 2.10 -0.19
N THR A 79 -7.36 2.07 -0.58
CA THR A 79 -6.91 1.33 -1.76
C THR A 79 -7.17 -0.16 -1.57
N ALA A 80 -6.75 -0.73 -0.43
CA ALA A 80 -7.01 -2.12 -0.09
C ALA A 80 -8.52 -2.45 -0.09
N ALA A 81 -9.34 -1.59 0.50
CA ALA A 81 -10.80 -1.75 0.54
C ALA A 81 -11.43 -1.71 -0.86
N LYS A 82 -10.92 -0.86 -1.76
CA LYS A 82 -11.39 -0.79 -3.15
C LYS A 82 -10.98 -2.01 -3.96
N VAL A 83 -9.73 -2.45 -3.88
CA VAL A 83 -9.27 -3.63 -4.64
C VAL A 83 -9.84 -4.94 -4.11
N ALA A 84 -10.19 -5.02 -2.82
CA ALA A 84 -10.88 -6.17 -2.26
C ALA A 84 -12.26 -6.42 -2.91
N ARG A 85 -12.89 -5.37 -3.46
CA ARG A 85 -14.21 -5.41 -4.12
C ARG A 85 -14.13 -5.65 -5.64
N LEU A 86 -12.94 -5.70 -6.22
CA LEU A 86 -12.71 -6.10 -7.62
C LEU A 86 -12.75 -7.63 -7.75
#